data_AF-A0A820N2N0-F1
#
_entry.id   AF-A0A820N2N0-F1
#
_cell.length_a   1.000
_cell.length_b   1.000
_cell.length_c   1.000
_cell.angle_alpha   90.00
_cell.angle_beta   90.00
_cell.angle_gamma   90.00
#
_symmetry.space_group_name_H-M   'P 1'
#
loop_
_entity.id
_entity.type
_entity.pdbx_description
1 polymer ?
#
loop_
_entity_poly.entity_id
_entity_poly.type
_entity_poly.pdbx_seq_one_letter_code
_entity_poly.pdbx_strand_id
1 'polypeptide(L)'
;MTNLLRTCVHTLWKLVQLILFIVIAPPLINYASLKREAPLLGQHGLPYDIGYGQKLFLCCRGHGLFLMVQLGMNSDIWLPLQENLQKITTVCIYDRAGLAMSNAPLSSTIKQKLDDKEQTTVKHRGMDFTVERMSEDLNRLISAASQQPKPFILVGADLGTIVARFYAQMYEL
;
A
#
# COMPACT_ATOMS: atom_id res chain seq x y z
N MET A 1 -28.07 -36.98 -31.96
CA MET A 1 -28.31 -35.62 -31.44
C MET A 1 -28.03 -35.47 -29.94
N THR A 2 -28.31 -36.49 -29.11
CA THR A 2 -28.14 -36.45 -27.64
C THR A 2 -26.68 -36.37 -27.14
N ASN A 3 -25.75 -37.06 -27.81
CA ASN A 3 -24.33 -37.06 -27.42
C ASN A 3 -23.65 -35.69 -27.64
N LEU A 4 -23.98 -34.99 -28.74
CA LEU A 4 -23.42 -33.67 -29.03
C LEU A 4 -23.87 -32.61 -28.02
N LEU A 5 -25.16 -32.64 -27.64
CA LEU A 5 -25.73 -31.76 -26.63
C LEU A 5 -25.10 -32.02 -25.25
N ARG A 6 -24.90 -33.29 -24.88
CA ARG A 6 -24.28 -33.69 -23.62
C ARG A 6 -22.81 -33.24 -23.53
N THR A 7 -22.04 -33.38 -24.61
CA THR A 7 -20.66 -32.89 -24.68
C THR A 7 -20.61 -31.37 -24.60
N CYS A 8 -21.52 -30.66 -25.27
CA CYS A 8 -21.58 -29.19 -25.20
C CYS A 8 -21.85 -28.69 -23.76
N VAL A 9 -22.83 -29.30 -23.07
CA VAL A 9 -23.15 -28.96 -21.66
C VAL A 9 -21.97 -29.26 -20.74
N HIS A 10 -21.27 -30.37 -20.94
CA HIS A 10 -20.11 -30.74 -20.12
C HIS A 10 -18.92 -29.79 -20.35
N THR A 11 -18.67 -29.38 -21.60
CA THR A 11 -17.64 -28.38 -21.92
C THR A 11 -17.99 -27.02 -21.32
N LEU A 12 -19.24 -26.58 -21.43
CA LEU A 12 -19.70 -25.32 -20.84
C LEU A 12 -19.55 -25.32 -19.31
N TRP A 13 -19.91 -26.41 -18.65
CA TRP A 13 -19.74 -26.57 -17.21
C TRP A 13 -18.26 -26.46 -16.78
N LYS A 14 -17.35 -27.11 -17.51
CA LYS A 14 -15.90 -27.00 -17.24
C LYS A 14 -15.38 -25.58 -17.44
N LEU A 15 -15.87 -24.86 -18.46
CA LEU A 15 -15.51 -23.46 -18.67
C LEU A 15 -15.99 -22.57 -17.51
N VAL A 16 -17.22 -22.78 -17.03
CA VAL A 16 -17.74 -22.06 -15.86
C VAL A 16 -16.90 -22.33 -14.62
N GLN A 17 -16.55 -23.60 -14.35
CA GLN A 17 -15.67 -23.95 -13.23
C GLN A 17 -14.27 -23.32 -13.36
N LEU A 18 -13.70 -23.30 -14.57
CA LEU A 18 -12.41 -22.68 -14.83
C LEU A 18 -12.47 -21.16 -14.59
N ILE A 19 -13.50 -20.49 -15.11
CA ILE A 19 -13.70 -19.05 -14.90
C ILE A 19 -13.88 -18.76 -13.41
N LEU A 20 -14.71 -19.54 -12.71
CA LEU A 20 -14.91 -19.42 -11.28
C LEU A 20 -13.59 -19.56 -10.51
N PHE A 21 -12.78 -20.55 -10.87
CA PHE A 21 -11.46 -20.76 -10.28
C PHE A 21 -10.53 -19.56 -10.53
N ILE A 22 -10.46 -19.05 -11.76
CA ILE A 22 -9.62 -17.89 -12.12
C ILE A 22 -10.07 -16.62 -11.40
N VAL A 23 -11.36 -16.45 -11.14
CA VAL A 23 -11.88 -15.26 -10.45
C VAL A 23 -11.72 -15.35 -8.94
N ILE A 24 -11.93 -16.53 -8.35
CA ILE A 24 -11.95 -16.70 -6.89
C ILE A 24 -10.56 -17.03 -6.32
N ALA A 25 -9.74 -17.82 -7.01
CA ALA A 25 -8.46 -18.26 -6.47
C ALA A 25 -7.49 -17.09 -6.19
N PRO A 26 -7.28 -16.12 -7.08
CA PRO A 26 -6.36 -15.01 -6.82
C PRO A 26 -6.71 -14.17 -5.58
N PRO A 27 -7.95 -13.67 -5.36
CA PRO A 27 -8.25 -12.90 -4.15
C PRO A 27 -8.16 -13.74 -2.88
N LEU A 28 -8.50 -15.04 -2.92
CA LEU A 28 -8.33 -15.93 -1.77
C LEU A 28 -6.86 -16.14 -1.41
N ILE A 29 -6.01 -16.41 -2.42
CA ILE A 29 -4.57 -16.60 -2.22
C ILE A 29 -3.95 -15.31 -1.69
N ASN A 30 -4.30 -14.16 -2.27
CA ASN A 30 -3.81 -12.86 -1.82
C ASN A 30 -4.22 -12.59 -0.35
N TYR A 31 -5.49 -12.82 0.00
CA TYR A 31 -5.97 -12.68 1.37
C TYR A 31 -5.24 -13.61 2.34
N ALA A 32 -5.01 -14.86 1.95
CA ALA A 32 -4.27 -15.83 2.75
C ALA A 32 -2.81 -15.41 2.96
N SER A 33 -2.15 -14.86 1.93
CA SER A 33 -0.79 -14.32 2.01
C SER A 33 -0.72 -13.16 3.01
N LEU A 34 -1.63 -12.18 2.88
CA LEU A 34 -1.70 -11.03 3.78
C LEU A 34 -1.91 -11.45 5.24
N LYS A 35 -2.79 -12.43 5.49
CA LYS A 35 -3.02 -12.95 6.84
C LYS A 35 -1.80 -13.65 7.43
N ARG A 36 -1.01 -14.32 6.59
CA ARG A 36 0.24 -14.97 7.00
C ARG A 36 1.36 -13.97 7.29
N GLU A 37 1.46 -12.90 6.51
CA GLU A 37 2.51 -11.88 6.64
C GLU A 37 2.25 -10.88 7.77
N ALA A 38 0.98 -10.60 8.08
CA ALA A 38 0.59 -9.58 9.06
C ALA A 38 1.32 -9.69 10.42
N PRO A 39 1.51 -10.88 11.03
CA PRO A 39 2.28 -11.00 12.27
C PRO A 39 3.77 -10.69 12.09
N LEU A 40 4.37 -11.09 10.97
CA LEU A 40 5.81 -10.90 10.71
C LEU A 40 6.14 -9.41 10.52
N LEU A 41 5.31 -8.73 9.73
CA LEU A 41 5.41 -7.29 9.49
C LEU A 41 5.01 -6.50 10.75
N GLY A 42 3.96 -6.92 11.45
CA GLY A 42 3.46 -6.26 12.65
C GLY A 42 4.40 -6.36 13.87
N GLN A 43 5.30 -7.33 13.93
CA GLN A 43 6.32 -7.40 14.99
C GLN A 43 7.32 -6.22 14.92
N HIS A 44 7.54 -5.66 13.73
CA HIS A 44 8.61 -4.69 13.48
C HIS A 44 8.11 -3.37 12.89
N GLY A 45 6.85 -3.30 12.50
CA GLY A 45 6.24 -2.11 11.93
C GLY A 45 4.94 -1.74 12.62
N LEU A 46 4.63 -0.46 12.60
CA LEU A 46 3.48 0.11 13.30
C LEU A 46 2.59 0.87 12.31
N PRO A 47 1.26 0.81 12.47
CA PRO A 47 0.37 1.72 11.77
C PRO A 47 0.48 3.12 12.38
N TYR A 48 0.98 4.07 11.61
CA TYR A 48 1.04 5.49 11.97
C TYR A 48 -0.22 6.21 11.51
N ASP A 49 -0.82 6.98 12.42
CA ASP A 49 -1.91 7.89 12.07
C ASP A 49 -1.36 9.10 11.34
N ILE A 50 -1.75 9.26 10.07
CA ILE A 50 -1.33 10.38 9.22
C ILE A 50 -2.40 11.48 9.16
N GLY A 51 -3.42 11.39 10.02
CA GLY A 51 -4.58 12.28 10.07
C GLY A 51 -5.72 11.83 9.16
N TYR A 52 -6.87 12.50 9.28
CA TYR A 52 -8.07 12.28 8.45
C TYR A 52 -8.63 10.85 8.54
N GLY A 53 -8.45 10.20 9.71
CA GLY A 53 -8.88 8.83 9.94
C GLY A 53 -8.10 7.78 9.13
N GLN A 54 -6.92 8.13 8.60
CA GLN A 54 -6.11 7.25 7.76
C GLN A 54 -4.83 6.85 8.50
N LYS A 55 -4.56 5.54 8.56
CA LYS A 55 -3.29 5.00 9.08
C LYS A 55 -2.48 4.32 8.00
N LEU A 56 -1.17 4.54 8.02
CA LEU A 56 -0.23 3.88 7.13
C LEU A 56 0.79 3.06 7.91
N PHE A 57 1.09 1.86 7.44
CA PHE A 57 2.12 1.01 7.99
C PHE A 57 3.51 1.52 7.62
N LEU A 58 4.41 1.54 8.60
CA LEU A 58 5.85 1.82 8.43
C LEU A 58 6.65 0.86 9.31
N CYS A 59 7.69 0.25 8.74
CA CYS A 59 8.64 -0.61 9.44
C CYS A 59 10.06 -0.12 9.18
N CYS A 60 10.76 0.32 10.22
CA CYS A 60 12.14 0.81 10.15
C CYS A 60 13.09 -0.15 10.87
N ARG A 61 14.23 -0.44 10.25
CA ARG A 61 15.33 -1.22 10.85
C ARG A 61 16.65 -0.46 10.72
N GLY A 62 17.35 -0.12 11.81
CA GLY A 62 18.63 0.65 11.86
C GLY A 62 18.49 2.14 12.31
N HIS A 63 19.52 2.99 12.11
CA HIS A 63 19.46 4.50 12.22
C HIS A 63 19.99 5.26 10.95
N GLY A 64 19.14 6.02 10.20
CA GLY A 64 19.38 6.79 8.93
C GLY A 64 18.55 6.37 7.68
N LEU A 65 17.57 7.15 7.19
CA LEU A 65 16.39 6.73 6.40
C LEU A 65 16.59 6.42 4.88
N PHE A 66 16.24 5.20 4.45
CA PHE A 66 15.86 4.84 3.08
C PHE A 66 14.37 4.51 3.03
N LEU A 67 13.57 5.13 2.17
CA LEU A 67 12.13 4.85 2.07
C LEU A 67 11.78 4.20 0.72
N MET A 68 11.15 3.04 0.75
CA MET A 68 10.93 2.19 -0.43
C MET A 68 9.45 2.14 -0.86
N VAL A 69 9.17 2.47 -2.13
CA VAL A 69 7.80 2.53 -2.70
C VAL A 69 7.68 1.58 -3.90
N GLN A 70 6.61 0.78 -4.00
CA GLN A 70 6.35 -0.14 -5.13
C GLN A 70 4.89 -0.06 -5.66
N LEU A 71 4.65 -0.44 -6.92
CA LEU A 71 3.31 -0.60 -7.52
C LEU A 71 2.65 -1.91 -7.06
N GLY A 72 1.39 -1.83 -6.62
CA GLY A 72 0.47 -2.97 -6.40
C GLY A 72 0.87 -3.97 -5.30
N MET A 73 2.14 -3.95 -4.90
CA MET A 73 2.74 -4.83 -3.91
C MET A 73 2.78 -4.13 -2.55
N ASN A 74 2.69 -4.96 -1.53
CA ASN A 74 3.04 -4.70 -0.15
C ASN A 74 4.54 -4.41 0.02
N SER A 75 4.90 -3.84 1.16
CA SER A 75 6.27 -3.47 1.53
C SER A 75 7.21 -4.66 1.74
N ASP A 76 6.68 -5.87 1.83
CA ASP A 76 7.43 -7.10 2.11
C ASP A 76 8.48 -7.45 1.02
N ILE A 77 8.26 -7.01 -0.22
CA ILE A 77 9.17 -7.20 -1.35
C ILE A 77 10.56 -6.59 -1.06
N TRP A 78 10.59 -5.59 -0.19
CA TRP A 78 11.80 -4.92 0.25
C TRP A 78 12.45 -5.57 1.47
N LEU A 79 11.82 -6.55 2.14
CA LEU A 79 12.38 -7.21 3.32
C LEU A 79 13.77 -7.81 3.08
N PRO A 80 14.04 -8.55 1.98
CA PRO A 80 15.39 -9.08 1.75
C PRO A 80 16.45 -7.99 1.61
N LEU A 81 16.07 -6.84 1.03
CA LEU A 81 16.96 -5.69 0.88
C LEU A 81 17.14 -4.96 2.22
N GLN A 82 16.06 -4.72 2.95
CA GLN A 82 16.05 -4.14 4.30
C GLN A 82 16.93 -4.95 5.24
N GLU A 83 16.86 -6.29 5.19
CA GLU A 83 17.64 -7.19 6.03
C GLU A 83 19.15 -7.13 5.77
N ASN A 84 19.54 -6.86 4.53
CA ASN A 84 20.94 -6.71 4.15
C ASN A 84 21.44 -5.29 4.48
N LEU A 85 20.66 -4.26 4.18
CA LEU A 85 21.05 -2.86 4.36
C LEU A 85 20.96 -2.39 5.81
N GLN A 86 20.10 -2.97 6.67
CA GLN A 86 20.01 -2.61 8.09
C GLN A 86 21.36 -2.75 8.84
N LYS A 87 22.29 -3.52 8.29
CA LYS A 87 23.64 -3.72 8.84
C LYS A 87 24.52 -2.47 8.70
N ILE A 88 24.17 -1.57 7.78
CA ILE A 88 24.99 -0.39 7.41
C ILE A 88 24.22 0.94 7.48
N THR A 89 22.88 0.94 7.55
CA THR A 89 22.04 2.16 7.56
C THR A 89 20.62 1.87 8.11
N THR A 90 19.73 2.87 8.35
CA THR A 90 18.29 2.55 8.51
C THR A 90 17.68 2.28 7.15
N VAL A 91 16.86 1.25 7.08
CA VAL A 91 15.91 1.15 5.98
C VAL A 91 14.50 1.09 6.53
N CYS A 92 13.67 2.01 6.05
CA CYS A 92 12.24 2.04 6.33
C CYS A 92 11.44 1.61 5.10
N ILE A 93 10.52 0.69 5.30
CA ILE A 93 9.59 0.21 4.29
C ILE A 93 8.18 0.58 4.75
N TYR A 94 7.31 1.00 3.83
CA TYR A 94 5.96 1.44 4.18
C TYR A 94 4.96 0.95 3.14
N ASP A 95 3.71 0.73 3.57
CA ASP A 95 2.63 0.37 2.66
C ASP A 95 1.86 1.63 2.24
N ARG A 96 1.59 1.77 0.94
CA ARG A 96 0.71 2.84 0.44
C ARG A 96 -0.73 2.61 0.92
N ALA A 97 -1.54 3.67 0.89
CA ALA A 97 -2.94 3.61 1.25
C ALA A 97 -3.68 2.47 0.51
N GLY A 98 -4.35 1.60 1.26
CA GLY A 98 -5.12 0.47 0.73
C GLY A 98 -4.30 -0.78 0.39
N LEU A 99 -3.01 -0.81 0.69
CA LEU A 99 -2.15 -1.99 0.52
C LEU A 99 -1.79 -2.60 1.87
N ALA A 100 -1.73 -3.93 1.92
CA ALA A 100 -1.35 -4.74 3.08
C ALA A 100 -1.85 -4.20 4.42
N MET A 101 -0.96 -3.61 5.23
CA MET A 101 -1.24 -3.19 6.61
C MET A 101 -1.67 -1.72 6.72
N SER A 102 -1.73 -1.00 5.61
CA SER A 102 -2.23 0.37 5.53
C SER A 102 -3.73 0.42 5.26
N ASN A 103 -4.42 1.38 5.89
CA ASN A 103 -5.83 1.59 5.62
C ASN A 103 -6.04 2.13 4.20
N ALA A 104 -7.14 1.70 3.56
CA ALA A 104 -7.61 2.34 2.34
C ALA A 104 -7.95 3.81 2.60
N PRO A 105 -7.80 4.70 1.59
CA PRO A 105 -8.29 6.07 1.70
C PRO A 105 -9.75 6.07 2.17
N LEU A 106 -10.08 7.03 3.04
CA LEU A 106 -11.41 7.13 3.64
C LEU A 106 -12.50 7.15 2.57
N SER A 107 -13.50 6.27 2.69
CA SER A 107 -14.67 6.28 1.81
C SER A 107 -15.37 7.65 1.84
N SER A 108 -15.92 8.08 0.72
CA SER A 108 -16.67 9.33 0.58
C SER A 108 -17.78 9.47 1.63
N THR A 109 -18.41 8.36 2.03
CA THR A 109 -19.42 8.31 3.09
C THR A 109 -18.88 8.67 4.48
N ILE A 110 -17.62 8.32 4.76
CA ILE A 110 -16.96 8.68 6.02
C ILE A 110 -16.40 10.10 5.94
N LYS A 111 -15.95 10.55 4.75
CA LYS A 111 -15.55 11.95 4.52
C LYS A 111 -16.66 12.94 4.87
N GLN A 112 -17.93 12.58 4.63
CA GLN A 112 -19.11 13.39 5.00
C GLN A 112 -19.42 13.44 6.50
N LYS A 113 -18.82 12.55 7.32
CA LYS A 113 -19.01 12.53 8.77
C LYS A 113 -17.92 13.24 9.56
N LEU A 114 -16.90 13.77 8.88
CA LEU A 114 -15.84 14.57 9.50
C LEU A 114 -16.40 15.93 9.92
N ASP A 115 -15.82 16.57 10.92
CA ASP A 115 -16.19 17.93 11.32
C ASP A 115 -15.93 18.93 10.17
N ASP A 116 -16.67 20.05 10.12
CA ASP A 116 -16.62 21.02 9.00
C ASP A 116 -15.19 21.53 8.68
N LYS A 117 -14.33 21.67 9.70
CA LYS A 117 -12.91 22.02 9.54
C LYS A 117 -12.09 20.88 8.91
N GLU A 118 -12.36 19.64 9.28
CA GLU A 118 -11.69 18.50 8.65
C GLU A 118 -12.20 18.26 7.22
N GLN A 119 -13.49 18.47 6.95
CA GLN A 119 -14.05 18.37 5.60
C GLN A 119 -13.44 19.37 4.62
N THR A 120 -13.30 20.64 5.03
CA THR A 120 -12.66 21.67 4.21
C THR A 120 -11.19 21.33 3.92
N THR A 121 -10.47 20.83 4.91
CA THR A 121 -9.08 20.41 4.73
C THR A 121 -8.96 19.17 3.83
N VAL A 122 -9.87 18.19 3.96
CA VAL A 122 -9.95 17.00 3.09
C VAL A 122 -10.25 17.39 1.64
N LYS A 123 -11.06 18.43 1.41
CA LYS A 123 -11.40 18.93 0.07
C LYS A 123 -10.20 19.49 -0.69
N HIS A 124 -9.17 19.97 0.02
CA HIS A 124 -7.95 20.49 -0.59
C HIS A 124 -6.85 19.45 -0.78
N ARG A 125 -7.10 18.18 -0.41
CA ARG A 125 -6.16 17.10 -0.63
C ARG A 125 -6.23 16.58 -2.06
N GLY A 126 -5.12 16.00 -2.54
CA GLY A 126 -5.11 15.28 -3.80
C GLY A 126 -6.18 14.17 -3.83
N MET A 127 -6.70 13.89 -5.03
CA MET A 127 -7.72 12.85 -5.21
C MET A 127 -7.19 11.46 -4.80
N ASP A 128 -8.06 10.61 -4.26
CA ASP A 128 -7.66 9.27 -3.83
C ASP A 128 -6.99 8.49 -4.98
N PHE A 129 -5.96 7.71 -4.64
CA PHE A 129 -5.18 6.92 -5.60
C PHE A 129 -4.44 7.71 -6.69
N THR A 130 -4.24 9.01 -6.52
CA THR A 130 -3.33 9.81 -7.37
C THR A 130 -1.92 9.88 -6.79
N VAL A 131 -0.93 10.16 -7.64
CA VAL A 131 0.47 10.37 -7.21
C VAL A 131 0.55 11.53 -6.22
N GLU A 132 -0.17 12.62 -6.48
CA GLU A 132 -0.25 13.77 -5.58
C GLU A 132 -0.69 13.35 -4.17
N ARG A 133 -1.78 12.57 -4.08
CA ARG A 133 -2.27 12.05 -2.81
C ARG A 133 -1.26 11.12 -2.13
N MET A 134 -0.60 10.26 -2.90
CA MET A 134 0.42 9.34 -2.36
C MET A 134 1.64 10.08 -1.81
N SER A 135 2.10 11.14 -2.49
CA SER A 135 3.22 11.96 -2.02
C SER A 135 2.84 12.81 -0.80
N GLU A 136 1.61 13.32 -0.73
CA GLU A 136 1.11 14.03 0.45
C GLU A 136 0.97 13.09 1.67
N ASP A 137 0.40 11.90 1.47
CA ASP A 137 0.31 10.84 2.48
C ASP A 137 1.72 10.45 2.98
N LEU A 138 2.68 10.29 2.06
CA LEU A 138 4.07 10.01 2.39
C LEU A 138 4.70 11.15 3.21
N ASN A 139 4.49 12.41 2.83
CA ASN A 139 5.04 13.55 3.58
C ASN A 139 4.51 13.60 5.01
N ARG A 140 3.20 13.35 5.19
CA ARG A 140 2.62 13.27 6.54
C ARG A 140 3.18 12.10 7.32
N LEU A 141 3.33 10.94 6.69
CA LEU A 141 3.91 9.76 7.33
C LEU A 141 5.31 10.05 7.86
N ILE A 142 6.18 10.62 7.03
CA ILE A 142 7.58 10.83 7.43
C ILE A 142 7.77 12.04 8.34
N SER A 143 7.08 13.16 8.07
CA SER A 143 7.37 14.44 8.75
C SER A 143 6.55 14.62 10.02
N ALA A 144 5.25 14.28 9.96
CA ALA A 144 4.33 14.57 11.05
C ALA A 144 4.12 13.35 11.97
N ALA A 145 3.86 12.18 11.38
CA ALA A 145 3.43 11.01 12.13
C ALA A 145 4.61 10.23 12.74
N SER A 146 5.61 9.89 11.91
CA SER A 146 6.75 9.09 12.35
C SER A 146 8.03 9.90 12.62
N GLN A 147 8.04 11.19 12.25
CA GLN A 147 9.12 12.15 12.52
C GLN A 147 10.50 11.62 12.12
N GLN A 148 10.61 11.05 10.91
CA GLN A 148 11.86 10.49 10.43
C GLN A 148 12.96 11.57 10.30
N PRO A 149 14.21 11.23 10.66
CA PRO A 149 15.31 12.18 10.59
C PRO A 149 15.63 12.55 9.13
N LYS A 150 15.96 13.83 8.92
CA LYS A 150 16.54 14.35 7.67
C LYS A 150 18.07 14.52 7.85
N PRO A 151 18.89 14.37 6.79
CA PRO A 151 18.51 14.03 5.42
C PRO A 151 18.21 12.54 5.25
N PHE A 152 17.51 12.19 4.17
CA PHE A 152 17.19 10.80 3.84
C PHE A 152 17.19 10.54 2.34
N ILE A 153 17.30 9.27 1.96
CA ILE A 153 17.27 8.84 0.57
C ILE A 153 15.92 8.21 0.25
N LEU A 154 15.25 8.71 -0.78
CA LEU A 154 13.98 8.16 -1.24
C LEU A 154 14.21 7.21 -2.41
N VAL A 155 13.78 5.96 -2.27
CA VAL A 155 13.95 4.90 -3.28
C VAL A 155 12.58 4.46 -3.77
N GLY A 156 12.33 4.61 -5.06
CA GLY A 156 11.08 4.18 -5.67
C GLY A 156 11.35 3.21 -6.81
N ALA A 157 10.53 2.17 -6.93
CA ALA A 157 10.46 1.34 -8.12
C ALA A 157 9.04 1.34 -8.71
N ASP A 158 8.95 1.27 -10.04
CA ASP A 158 7.71 1.37 -10.81
C ASP A 158 6.92 2.67 -10.48
N LEU A 159 5.63 2.58 -10.13
CA LEU A 159 4.84 3.73 -9.63
C LEU A 159 5.50 4.41 -8.43
N GLY A 160 6.25 3.66 -7.63
CA GLY A 160 7.03 4.21 -6.54
C GLY A 160 8.10 5.20 -6.98
N THR A 161 8.71 5.02 -8.14
CA THR A 161 9.64 6.00 -8.73
C THR A 161 8.91 7.31 -9.06
N ILE A 162 7.67 7.23 -9.55
CA ILE A 162 6.86 8.40 -9.87
C ILE A 162 6.49 9.16 -8.60
N VAL A 163 6.06 8.44 -7.55
CA VAL A 163 5.77 9.02 -6.22
C VAL A 163 7.03 9.67 -5.63
N ALA A 164 8.18 9.00 -5.72
CA ALA A 164 9.45 9.51 -5.23
C ALA A 164 9.88 10.81 -5.94
N ARG A 165 9.79 10.81 -7.27
CA ARG A 165 10.13 11.99 -8.08
C ARG A 165 9.19 13.16 -7.79
N PHE A 166 7.89 12.89 -7.74
CA PHE A 166 6.88 13.92 -7.45
C PHE A 166 7.04 14.46 -6.03
N TYR A 167 7.34 13.59 -5.06
CA TYR A 167 7.66 13.98 -3.69
C TYR A 167 8.85 14.94 -3.65
N ALA A 168 9.96 14.60 -4.31
CA ALA A 168 11.15 15.44 -4.36
C ALA A 168 10.88 16.81 -5.01
N GLN A 169 9.98 16.87 -6.00
CA GLN A 169 9.57 18.13 -6.63
C GLN A 169 8.70 19.01 -5.72
N MET A 170 7.87 18.41 -4.87
CA MET A 170 6.93 19.17 -4.02
C MET A 170 7.47 19.57 -2.66
N TYR A 171 8.36 18.76 -2.07
CA TYR A 171 8.67 18.85 -0.64
C TYR A 171 10.11 19.21 -0.29
N GLU A 172 10.89 19.78 -1.23
CA GLU A 172 12.30 20.18 -1.08
C GLU A 172 13.09 19.27 -0.12
N LEU A 173 13.65 18.19 -0.66
CA LEU A 173 14.51 17.26 0.08
C LEU A 173 15.80 17.93 0.55
#